data_AF-A0A0H1B383-F1
#
_entry.id   AF-A0A0H1B383-F1
#
_cell.length_a   1.000
_cell.length_b   1.000
_cell.length_c   1.000
_cell.angle_alpha   90.00
_cell.angle_beta   90.00
_cell.angle_gamma   90.00
#
_symmetry.space_group_name_H-M   'P 1'
#
loop_
_entity.id
_entity.type
_entity.pdbx_description
1 polymer ?
#
loop_
_entity_poly.entity_id
_entity_poly.type
_entity_poly.pdbx_seq_one_letter_code
_entity_poly.pdbx_strand_id
1 'polypeptide(L)'
;MVAVSWITLAIALFCMPVSLPVTASTMNYASVVFAGFATISVVWYFVRARKEFTGPPIMLEGEDARESAAVIPEKISPHVEEGSGSEERDQAYMKTE
;
A
#
# COMPACT_ATOMS: atom_id res chain seq x y z
N MET A 1 10.85 20.78 3.28
CA MET A 1 10.53 21.28 4.62
C MET A 1 9.63 22.51 4.58
N VAL A 2 9.99 23.59 3.88
CA VAL A 2 9.16 24.82 3.75
C VAL A 2 7.69 24.53 3.38
N ALA A 3 7.43 23.67 2.40
CA ALA A 3 6.06 23.31 2.00
C ALA A 3 5.27 22.63 3.13
N VAL A 4 5.90 21.72 3.89
CA VAL A 4 5.28 21.04 5.03
C VAL A 4 4.96 22.03 6.14
N SER A 5 5.88 22.94 6.43
CA SER A 5 5.68 24.02 7.40
C SER A 5 4.53 24.93 6.98
N TRP A 6 4.46 25.29 5.70
CA TRP A 6 3.40 26.13 5.15
C TRP A 6 2.02 25.47 5.23
N ILE A 7 1.93 24.19 4.86
CA ILE A 7 0.69 23.42 4.94
C ILE A 7 0.24 23.29 6.40
N THR A 8 1.17 23.01 7.33
CA THR A 8 0.84 22.90 8.75
C THR A 8 0.32 24.22 9.32
N LEU A 9 0.95 25.34 8.96
CA LEU A 9 0.48 26.68 9.33
C LEU A 9 -0.91 26.97 8.75
N ALA A 10 -1.12 26.66 7.47
CA ALA A 10 -2.41 26.87 6.82
C ALA A 10 -3.54 26.08 7.50
N ILE A 11 -3.30 24.80 7.82
CA ILE A 11 -4.28 23.96 8.55
C ILE A 11 -4.64 24.61 9.89
N ALA A 12 -3.66 25.09 10.66
CA ALA A 12 -3.90 25.73 11.94
C ALA A 12 -4.74 27.02 11.80
N LEU A 13 -4.42 27.87 10.82
CA LEU A 13 -5.18 29.09 10.53
C LEU A 13 -6.62 28.78 10.11
N PHE A 14 -6.82 27.77 9.26
CA PHE A 14 -8.16 27.36 8.83
C PHE A 14 -9.00 26.71 9.93
N CYS A 15 -8.37 26.21 11.00
CA CYS A 15 -9.08 25.69 12.17
C CYS A 15 -9.48 26.78 13.17
N MET A 16 -8.95 28.01 13.03
CA MET A 16 -9.21 29.11 13.95
C MET A 16 -10.53 29.83 13.57
N PRO A 17 -11.32 30.28 14.56
CA PRO A 17 -12.52 31.08 14.28
C PRO A 17 -12.17 32.47 13.76
N VAL A 18 -12.92 32.98 12.79
CA VAL A 18 -12.66 34.28 12.13
C VAL A 18 -13.14 35.48 12.95
N SER A 19 -13.93 35.24 14.01
CA SER A 19 -14.51 36.27 14.86
C SER A 19 -14.72 35.76 16.30
N LEU A 20 -14.49 36.64 17.28
CA LEU A 20 -14.83 36.47 18.70
C LEU A 20 -16.02 37.39 19.03
N PRO A 21 -16.97 37.02 19.91
CA PRO A 21 -17.07 35.78 20.70
C PRO A 21 -17.58 34.59 19.87
N VAL A 22 -17.06 33.39 20.16
CA VAL A 22 -17.49 32.18 19.45
C VAL A 22 -18.81 31.69 20.04
N THR A 23 -19.82 31.50 19.20
CA THR A 23 -21.04 30.77 19.57
C THR A 23 -21.11 29.47 18.77
N ALA A 24 -21.91 28.49 19.20
CA ALA A 24 -22.04 27.21 18.49
C ALA A 24 -22.44 27.42 17.01
N SER A 25 -23.21 28.46 16.71
CA SER A 25 -23.61 28.77 15.33
C SER A 25 -22.48 29.38 14.47
N THR A 26 -21.40 29.90 15.08
CA THR A 26 -20.33 30.65 14.39
C THR A 26 -18.95 29.97 14.51
N MET A 27 -18.85 28.85 15.23
CA MET A 27 -17.59 28.13 15.41
C MET A 27 -17.12 27.48 14.09
N ASN A 28 -15.82 27.55 13.83
CA ASN A 28 -15.20 26.84 12.72
C ASN A 28 -15.17 25.33 13.02
N TYR A 29 -15.89 24.53 12.22
CA TYR A 29 -15.99 23.07 12.38
C TYR A 29 -14.95 22.29 11.56
N ALA A 30 -14.05 22.95 10.83
CA ALA A 30 -13.11 22.29 9.94
C ALA A 30 -12.15 21.35 10.69
N SER A 31 -11.73 21.72 11.90
CA SER A 31 -10.83 20.91 12.74
C SER A 31 -11.46 19.56 13.13
N VAL A 32 -12.73 19.56 13.52
CA VAL A 32 -13.46 18.35 13.93
C VAL A 32 -13.66 17.42 12.75
N VAL A 33 -14.02 17.97 11.58
CA VAL A 33 -14.18 17.20 10.35
C VAL A 33 -12.86 16.56 9.92
N PHE A 34 -11.78 17.33 9.92
CA PHE A 34 -10.44 16.85 9.59
C PHE A 34 -10.00 15.71 10.54
N ALA A 35 -10.13 15.92 11.85
CA ALA A 35 -9.78 14.91 12.84
C ALA A 35 -10.60 13.63 12.69
N GLY A 36 -11.90 13.75 12.35
CA GLY A 36 -12.78 12.61 12.10
C GLY A 36 -12.29 11.74 10.94
N PHE A 37 -12.07 12.35 9.76
CA PHE A 37 -11.59 11.61 8.60
C PHE A 37 -10.18 11.05 8.77
N ALA A 38 -9.28 11.81 9.39
CA ALA A 38 -7.93 11.34 9.71
C ALA A 38 -7.98 10.10 10.61
N THR A 39 -8.83 10.11 11.65
CA THR A 39 -8.99 8.99 12.58
C THR A 39 -9.56 7.76 11.86
N ILE A 40 -10.61 7.92 11.05
CA ILE A 40 -11.20 6.82 10.28
C ILE A 40 -10.15 6.19 9.34
N SER A 41 -9.38 7.02 8.63
CA SER A 41 -8.31 6.57 7.75
C SER A 41 -7.24 5.77 8.49
N VAL A 42 -6.78 6.30 9.65
CA VAL A 42 -5.79 5.63 10.50
C VAL A 42 -6.32 4.30 11.03
N VAL A 43 -7.56 4.26 11.55
CA VAL A 43 -8.20 3.03 12.03
C VAL A 43 -8.30 2.00 10.92
N TRP A 44 -8.74 2.40 9.72
CA TRP A 44 -8.84 1.50 8.58
C TRP A 44 -7.48 0.96 8.13
N TYR A 45 -6.46 1.81 8.16
CA TYR A 45 -5.09 1.39 7.90
C TYR A 45 -4.64 0.30 8.89
N PHE A 46 -4.92 0.47 10.18
CA PHE A 46 -4.56 -0.53 11.19
C PHE A 46 -5.36 -1.84 11.05
N VAL A 47 -6.65 -1.76 10.72
CA VAL A 47 -7.54 -2.92 10.61
C VAL A 47 -7.18 -3.79 9.41
N ARG A 48 -7.07 -3.17 8.22
CA ARG A 48 -6.95 -3.92 6.96
C ARG A 48 -5.62 -3.70 6.26
N ALA A 49 -5.21 -2.44 6.11
CA ALA A 49 -4.06 -2.14 5.26
C ALA A 49 -2.78 -2.78 5.81
N ARG A 50 -2.53 -2.73 7.13
CA ARG A 50 -1.38 -3.37 7.78
C ARG A 50 -1.19 -4.86 7.45
N LYS A 51 -2.25 -5.59 7.09
CA LYS A 51 -2.22 -7.02 6.82
C LYS A 51 -2.24 -7.39 5.34
N GLU A 52 -2.81 -6.53 4.49
CA GLU A 52 -3.06 -6.81 3.06
C GLU A 52 -2.06 -6.11 2.12
N PHE A 53 -0.97 -5.51 2.65
CA PHE A 53 0.09 -4.97 1.80
C PHE A 53 0.92 -6.11 1.20
N THR A 54 0.41 -6.72 0.14
CA THR A 54 1.23 -7.50 -0.78
C THR A 54 2.01 -6.52 -1.65
N GLY A 55 3.33 -6.47 -1.46
CA GLY A 55 4.23 -5.67 -2.29
C GLY A 55 4.11 -6.05 -3.77
N PRO A 56 4.44 -5.13 -4.70
CA PRO A 56 4.30 -5.38 -6.12
C PRO A 56 5.00 -6.69 -6.49
N PRO A 57 4.37 -7.56 -7.30
CA PRO A 57 5.02 -8.77 -7.78
C PRO A 57 6.26 -8.33 -8.57
N ILE A 58 7.41 -8.63 -7.98
CA ILE A 58 8.73 -8.42 -8.59
C ILE A 58 8.82 -9.37 -9.79
N MET A 59 8.46 -8.87 -10.97
CA MET A 59 8.76 -9.53 -12.24
C MET A 59 10.25 -9.28 -12.50
N LEU A 60 11.10 -10.09 -11.88
CA LEU A 60 12.55 -10.00 -12.06
C LEU A 60 12.89 -10.74 -13.36
N GLU A 61 13.25 -10.01 -14.40
CA GLU A 61 13.69 -10.62 -15.66
C GLU A 61 15.20 -10.85 -15.61
N GLY A 62 15.62 -12.12 -15.65
CA GLY A 62 16.97 -12.59 -15.99
C GLY A 62 18.14 -12.23 -15.06
N GLU A 63 18.46 -10.94 -14.91
CA GLU A 63 19.64 -10.44 -14.19
C GLU A 63 19.26 -9.87 -12.82
N ASP A 64 18.16 -9.12 -12.74
CA ASP A 64 17.64 -8.50 -11.51
C ASP A 64 17.25 -9.54 -10.44
N ALA A 65 16.89 -10.75 -10.90
CA ALA A 65 16.46 -11.89 -10.09
C ALA A 65 17.60 -12.50 -9.27
N ARG A 66 18.78 -12.60 -9.87
CA ARG A 66 19.94 -13.28 -9.28
C ARG A 66 20.63 -12.39 -8.25
N GLU A 67 20.66 -11.08 -8.48
CA GLU A 67 21.23 -10.11 -7.54
C GLU A 67 20.40 -10.01 -6.25
N SER A 68 19.07 -9.99 -6.38
CA SER A 68 18.17 -9.91 -5.22
C SER A 68 18.01 -11.25 -4.48
N ALA A 69 18.10 -12.39 -5.16
CA ALA A 69 18.14 -13.71 -4.52
C ALA A 69 19.43 -13.97 -3.72
N ALA A 70 20.56 -13.34 -4.08
CA ALA A 70 21.81 -13.44 -3.33
C ALA A 70 21.80 -12.65 -2.00
N VAL A 71 20.86 -11.71 -1.84
CA VAL A 71 20.76 -10.82 -0.67
C VAL A 71 19.65 -11.25 0.31
N ILE A 72 18.72 -12.14 -0.09
CA ILE A 72 17.60 -12.56 0.75
C ILE A 72 17.82 -13.98 1.33
N PRO A 73 17.90 -14.15 2.67
CA PRO A 73 18.06 -15.46 3.27
C PRO A 73 16.76 -16.30 3.20
N GLU A 74 16.73 -17.23 2.24
CA GLU A 74 16.05 -18.55 2.16
C GLU A 74 14.55 -18.73 2.53
N LYS A 75 13.87 -17.87 3.29
CA LYS A 75 12.64 -18.29 4.02
C LYS A 75 11.29 -17.94 3.38
N ILE A 76 11.23 -17.56 2.12
CA ILE A 76 9.96 -17.46 1.38
C ILE A 76 10.10 -18.28 0.09
N SER A 77 9.68 -19.55 0.13
CA SER A 77 9.36 -20.30 -1.08
C SER A 77 7.94 -19.92 -1.51
N PRO A 78 7.74 -19.33 -2.70
CA PRO A 78 6.47 -19.46 -3.38
C PRO A 78 6.40 -20.89 -3.94
N HIS A 79 5.33 -21.60 -3.61
CA HIS A 79 4.93 -22.82 -4.30
C HIS A 79 4.85 -22.52 -5.79
N VAL A 80 5.80 -23.05 -6.56
CA VAL A 80 5.72 -23.10 -8.02
C VAL A 80 4.79 -24.26 -8.35
N GLU A 81 3.63 -23.93 -8.92
CA GLU A 81 2.71 -24.89 -9.51
C GLU A 81 3.33 -25.36 -10.84
N GLU A 82 3.92 -26.55 -10.84
CA GLU A 82 4.44 -27.23 -12.03
C GLU A 82 3.27 -27.75 -12.87
N GLY A 83 2.80 -26.92 -13.79
CA GLY A 83 1.73 -27.24 -14.72
C GLY A 83 2.22 -27.87 -16.02
N SER A 84 2.39 -29.19 -16.02
CA SER A 84 1.89 -30.13 -17.04
C SER A 84 1.74 -29.57 -18.47
N GLY A 85 2.84 -29.51 -19.24
CA GLY A 85 2.79 -29.16 -20.67
C GLY A 85 3.89 -29.78 -21.53
N SER A 86 4.89 -30.43 -20.92
CA SER A 86 5.98 -31.12 -21.62
C SER A 86 5.72 -32.61 -21.83
N GLU A 87 4.97 -33.28 -20.94
CA GLU A 87 4.74 -34.73 -21.01
C GLU A 87 3.79 -35.14 -22.15
N GLU A 88 2.86 -34.27 -22.58
CA GLU A 88 1.90 -34.58 -23.65
C GLU A 88 2.57 -34.66 -25.03
N ARG A 89 3.66 -33.89 -25.26
CA ARG A 89 4.42 -33.94 -26.51
C ARG A 89 5.25 -35.22 -26.66
N ASP A 90 5.80 -35.72 -25.55
CA ASP A 90 6.60 -36.95 -25.57
C ASP A 90 5.71 -38.20 -25.68
N GLN A 91 4.51 -38.17 -25.08
CA GLN A 91 3.53 -39.24 -25.22
C GLN A 91 2.91 -39.31 -26.63
N ALA A 92 2.79 -38.18 -27.33
CA ALA A 92 2.37 -38.16 -28.73
C ALA A 92 3.41 -38.80 -29.66
N TYR A 93 4.71 -38.69 -29.35
CA TYR A 93 5.79 -39.32 -30.11
C TYR A 93 5.84 -40.84 -29.91
N MET A 94 5.60 -41.32 -28.68
CA MET A 94 5.59 -42.77 -28.40
C MET A 94 4.38 -43.53 -28.95
N LYS A 95 3.30 -42.84 -29.36
CA LYS A 95 2.09 -43.50 -29.90
C LYS A 95 2.10 -43.66 -31.43
N THR A 96 3.15 -43.18 -32.09
CA THR A 96 3.29 -43.19 -33.57
C THR A 96 4.20 -44.29 -34.12
N GLU A 97 4.61 -45.25 -33.30
CA GLU A 97 5.26 -46.50 -33.71
C GLU A 97 4.31 -47.70 -33.64
#